data_AF-A0AAE1DSP8-F1
#
_entry.id   AF-A0AAE1DSP8-F1
#
_cell.length_a   1.000
_cell.length_b   1.000
_cell.length_c   1.000
_cell.angle_alpha   90.00
_cell.angle_beta   90.00
_cell.angle_gamma   90.00
#
_symmetry.space_group_name_H-M   'P 1'
#
loop_
_entity.id
_entity.type
_entity.pdbx_description
1 polymer ?
#
loop_
_entity_poly.entity_id
_entity_poly.type
_entity_poly.pdbx_seq_one_letter_code
_entity_poly.pdbx_strand_id
1 'polypeptide(L)'
;MLLHYFDNVLSPEVTHVELFCDSCAGQNKNWTVIRFLHHLVAIKKRFVQIKLSFPIRGHSYMECDRDMCVVNQKAKVETPADWMEEFRRSRQKPSPFNIVAMEPHMFQNVTDYVKPFYRASCPIATRPLREIVFSQDKPQLFSYRISWNGPMDTAVVTKPVGKKTAATLQPLRSLYQQRLPIKAAKYKDLQVLKQFCSTEAQHFFESLPYDGMEDTREDSDSEISKVSDTE
;
A
#
# COMPACT_ATOMS: atom_id res chain seq x y z
N MET A 1 2.32 -1.85 -0.84
CA MET A 1 1.88 -2.63 0.35
C MET A 1 1.05 -3.86 -0.05
N LEU A 2 -0.26 -3.76 -0.35
CA LEU A 2 -1.10 -4.96 -0.60
C LEU A 2 -0.61 -5.82 -1.80
N LEU A 3 -0.13 -5.19 -2.87
CA LEU A 3 0.49 -5.90 -4.00
C LEU A 3 1.73 -6.71 -3.56
N HIS A 4 2.59 -6.12 -2.72
CA HIS A 4 3.77 -6.82 -2.19
C HIS A 4 3.36 -8.04 -1.37
N TYR A 5 2.33 -7.92 -0.53
CA TYR A 5 1.79 -9.05 0.23
C TYR A 5 1.31 -10.19 -0.71
N PHE A 6 0.53 -9.88 -1.74
CA PHE A 6 0.03 -10.90 -2.67
C PHE A 6 1.12 -11.57 -3.52
N ASP A 7 2.18 -10.85 -3.84
CA ASP A 7 3.26 -11.35 -4.70
C ASP A 7 4.39 -12.05 -3.92
N ASN A 8 4.61 -11.71 -2.64
CA ASN A 8 5.79 -12.16 -1.89
C ASN A 8 5.47 -12.90 -0.57
N VAL A 9 4.29 -12.68 0.02
CA VAL A 9 3.93 -13.27 1.32
C VAL A 9 2.85 -14.33 1.16
N LEU A 10 1.84 -14.06 0.35
CA LEU A 10 0.75 -15.00 0.09
C LEU A 10 1.22 -16.11 -0.85
N SER A 11 0.97 -17.37 -0.48
CA SER A 11 1.31 -18.53 -1.30
C SER A 11 0.73 -18.39 -2.74
N PRO A 12 1.52 -18.73 -3.77
CA PRO A 12 1.05 -18.71 -5.16
C PRO A 12 -0.11 -19.68 -5.42
N GLU A 13 -0.26 -20.72 -4.60
CA GLU A 13 -1.34 -21.71 -4.70
C GLU A 13 -2.71 -21.15 -4.30
N VAL A 14 -2.73 -20.04 -3.55
CA VAL A 14 -3.99 -19.39 -3.16
C VAL A 14 -4.62 -18.74 -4.38
N THR A 15 -5.74 -19.29 -4.83
CA THR A 15 -6.49 -18.81 -6.01
C THR A 15 -7.75 -18.02 -5.65
N HIS A 16 -8.25 -18.18 -4.42
CA HIS A 16 -9.45 -17.53 -3.90
C HIS A 16 -9.09 -16.70 -2.68
N VAL A 17 -9.45 -15.42 -2.69
CA VAL A 17 -9.16 -14.51 -1.57
C VAL A 17 -10.46 -13.88 -1.08
N GLU A 18 -10.65 -13.89 0.24
CA GLU A 18 -11.71 -13.18 0.92
C GLU A 18 -11.11 -12.08 1.79
N LEU A 19 -11.49 -10.83 1.51
CA LEU A 19 -11.01 -9.67 2.24
C LEU A 19 -12.15 -9.08 3.05
N PHE A 20 -11.95 -9.01 4.36
CA PHE A 20 -12.82 -8.30 5.27
C PHE A 20 -12.28 -6.90 5.47
N CYS A 21 -13.08 -5.91 5.08
CA CYS A 21 -12.72 -4.52 5.18
C CYS A 21 -13.72 -3.78 6.08
N ASP A 22 -13.21 -2.83 6.85
CA ASP A 22 -14.05 -1.89 7.55
C ASP A 22 -14.92 -1.09 6.54
N SER A 23 -16.12 -0.71 6.94
CA SER A 23 -17.04 0.02 6.06
C SER A 23 -16.74 1.54 6.03
N CYS A 24 -15.48 1.96 6.12
CA CYS A 24 -15.09 3.35 5.94
C CYS A 24 -15.00 3.72 4.46
N ALA A 25 -15.78 4.73 4.06
CA ALA A 25 -15.92 5.13 2.66
C ALA A 25 -14.59 5.62 2.03
N GLY A 26 -13.74 6.29 2.83
CA GLY A 26 -12.48 6.88 2.38
C GLY A 26 -11.30 5.91 2.33
N GLN A 27 -11.40 4.74 2.96
CA GLN A 27 -10.29 3.78 3.06
C GLN A 27 -10.43 2.69 2.02
N ASN A 28 -11.35 1.74 2.21
CA ASN A 28 -11.42 0.53 1.40
C ASN A 28 -12.52 0.56 0.33
N LYS A 29 -13.52 1.43 0.46
CA LYS A 29 -14.63 1.61 -0.49
C LYS A 29 -14.33 2.67 -1.56
N ASN A 30 -13.13 2.65 -2.12
CA ASN A 30 -12.71 3.59 -3.15
C ASN A 30 -12.48 2.89 -4.50
N TRP A 31 -12.54 3.68 -5.57
CA TRP A 31 -12.45 3.16 -6.94
C TRP A 31 -11.08 2.60 -7.30
N THR A 32 -10.00 3.09 -6.69
CA THR A 32 -8.66 2.56 -6.91
C THR A 32 -8.53 1.14 -6.38
N VAL A 33 -9.06 0.85 -5.19
CA VAL A 33 -9.05 -0.51 -4.61
C VAL A 33 -9.88 -1.47 -5.46
N ILE A 34 -11.08 -1.07 -5.89
CA ILE A 34 -11.94 -1.91 -6.73
C ILE A 34 -11.23 -2.26 -8.06
N ARG A 35 -10.65 -1.27 -8.75
CA ARG A 35 -9.89 -1.50 -10.00
C ARG A 35 -8.67 -2.37 -9.78
N PHE A 36 -7.94 -2.16 -8.69
CA PHE A 36 -6.76 -2.95 -8.35
C PHE A 36 -7.11 -4.42 -8.17
N LEU A 37 -8.11 -4.73 -7.35
CA LEU A 37 -8.50 -6.12 -7.07
C LEU A 37 -9.10 -6.81 -8.30
N HIS A 38 -9.95 -6.10 -9.06
CA HIS A 38 -10.42 -6.61 -10.34
C HIS A 38 -9.25 -6.86 -11.31
N HIS A 39 -8.23 -5.99 -11.34
CA HIS A 39 -7.06 -6.17 -12.21
C HIS A 39 -6.30 -7.46 -11.89
N LEU A 40 -6.16 -7.80 -10.60
CA LEU A 40 -5.50 -9.04 -10.18
C LEU A 40 -6.22 -10.30 -10.66
N VAL A 41 -7.55 -10.25 -10.79
CA VAL A 41 -8.39 -11.36 -11.27
C VAL A 41 -8.48 -11.38 -12.79
N ALA A 42 -8.97 -10.30 -13.41
CA ALA A 42 -9.35 -10.29 -14.81
C ALA A 42 -8.18 -10.11 -15.79
N ILE A 43 -7.13 -9.37 -15.38
CA ILE A 43 -6.03 -8.97 -16.27
C ILE A 43 -4.75 -9.72 -15.92
N LYS A 44 -4.28 -9.60 -14.66
CA LYS A 44 -3.08 -10.31 -14.17
C LYS A 44 -3.33 -11.82 -14.05
N LYS A 45 -4.59 -12.26 -13.91
CA LYS A 45 -4.99 -13.66 -13.73
C LYS A 45 -4.24 -14.34 -12.57
N ARG A 46 -3.95 -13.59 -11.50
CA ARG A 46 -3.30 -14.10 -10.29
C ARG A 46 -4.29 -14.89 -9.42
N PHE A 47 -5.56 -14.52 -9.46
CA PHE A 47 -6.62 -15.15 -8.67
C PHE A 47 -7.80 -15.50 -9.57
N VAL A 48 -8.48 -16.61 -9.23
CA VAL A 48 -9.73 -17.02 -9.86
C VAL A 48 -10.88 -16.15 -9.34
N GLN A 49 -10.87 -15.88 -8.03
CA GLN A 49 -11.89 -15.06 -7.38
C GLN A 49 -11.32 -14.22 -6.25
N ILE A 50 -11.79 -12.98 -6.15
CA ILE A 50 -11.61 -12.14 -4.95
C ILE A 50 -12.99 -11.69 -4.48
N LYS A 51 -13.29 -11.89 -3.19
CA LYS A 51 -14.48 -11.39 -2.53
C LYS A 51 -14.10 -10.32 -1.51
N LEU A 52 -14.77 -9.18 -1.57
CA LEU A 52 -14.69 -8.10 -0.60
C LEU A 52 -15.96 -8.05 0.21
N SER A 53 -15.82 -8.11 1.53
CA SER A 53 -16.93 -8.08 2.48
C SER A 53 -16.78 -6.88 3.41
N PHE A 54 -17.86 -6.11 3.54
CA PHE A 54 -17.96 -4.92 4.38
C PHE A 54 -18.99 -5.15 5.49
N PRO A 55 -18.55 -5.55 6.70
CA PRO A 55 -19.45 -5.81 7.81
C PRO A 55 -20.24 -4.57 8.25
N ILE A 56 -21.33 -4.82 8.98
CA ILE A 56 -22.11 -3.76 9.61
C ILE A 56 -21.27 -3.14 10.74
N ARG A 57 -21.29 -1.81 10.86
CA ARG A 57 -20.61 -1.08 11.94
C ARG A 57 -21.05 -1.62 13.30
N GLY A 58 -20.10 -1.79 14.22
CA GLY A 58 -20.36 -2.30 15.57
C GLY A 58 -20.44 -3.82 15.67
N HIS A 59 -20.32 -4.56 14.55
CA HIS A 59 -20.35 -6.02 14.51
C HIS A 59 -19.14 -6.63 13.78
N SER A 60 -18.12 -5.82 13.52
CA SER A 60 -16.87 -6.23 12.90
C SER A 60 -15.86 -6.49 14.01
N TYR A 61 -15.89 -7.67 14.62
CA TYR A 61 -14.79 -8.14 15.48
C TYR A 61 -13.56 -8.42 14.60
N MET A 62 -12.94 -7.35 14.07
CA MET A 62 -11.86 -7.44 13.10
C MET A 62 -10.58 -7.86 13.81
N GLU A 63 -9.86 -8.82 13.22
CA GLU A 63 -8.57 -9.26 13.77
C GLU A 63 -7.56 -8.10 13.87
N CYS A 64 -7.64 -7.11 12.98
CA CYS A 64 -6.81 -5.91 13.05
C CYS A 64 -6.96 -5.14 14.39
N ASP A 65 -8.19 -4.96 14.88
CA ASP A 65 -8.42 -4.26 16.15
C ASP A 65 -7.90 -5.08 17.34
N ARG A 66 -8.04 -6.40 17.26
CA ARG A 66 -7.51 -7.34 18.26
C ARG A 66 -5.98 -7.37 18.27
N ASP A 67 -5.36 -7.37 17.10
CA ASP A 67 -3.91 -7.34 16.94
C ASP A 67 -3.33 -6.01 17.46
N MET A 68 -4.03 -4.89 17.30
CA MET A 68 -3.61 -3.61 17.87
C MET A 68 -3.82 -3.54 19.39
N CYS A 69 -4.74 -4.33 19.95
CA CYS A 69 -5.02 -4.36 21.39
C CYS A 69 -3.87 -4.96 22.21
N VAL A 70 -3.04 -5.83 21.62
CA VAL A 70 -1.93 -6.48 22.34
C VAL A 70 -0.65 -5.62 22.37
N VAL A 71 -0.62 -4.51 21.63
CA VAL A 71 0.53 -3.59 21.59
C VAL A 71 0.63 -2.82 22.89
N ASN A 72 1.82 -2.80 23.52
CA ASN A 72 2.01 -2.11 24.79
C ASN A 72 2.05 -0.59 24.59
N GLN A 73 0.97 0.08 24.96
CA GLN A 73 0.85 1.54 24.88
C GLN A 73 1.79 2.30 25.82
N LYS A 74 2.38 1.62 26.81
CA LYS A 74 3.35 2.19 27.75
C LYS A 74 4.80 1.95 27.33
N ALA A 75 5.03 1.22 26.24
CA ALA A 75 6.38 1.03 25.73
C ALA A 75 7.01 2.39 25.39
N LYS A 76 8.27 2.58 25.75
CA LYS A 76 9.04 3.74 25.33
C LYS A 76 9.49 3.50 23.89
N VAL A 77 8.90 4.23 22.95
CA VAL A 77 9.13 4.06 21.53
C VAL A 77 9.40 5.43 20.91
N GLU A 78 10.56 5.61 20.28
CA GLU A 78 10.99 6.93 19.77
C GLU A 78 11.21 6.91 18.26
N THR A 79 11.61 5.77 17.69
CA THR A 79 11.90 5.59 16.27
C THR A 79 10.99 4.53 15.62
N PRO A 80 10.91 4.48 14.27
CA PRO A 80 10.24 3.38 13.58
C PRO A 80 10.85 2.00 13.90
N ALA A 81 12.15 1.92 14.18
CA ALA A 81 12.80 0.67 14.55
C ALA A 81 12.30 0.14 15.90
N ASP A 82 12.11 1.04 16.86
CA ASP A 82 11.53 0.70 18.16
C ASP A 82 10.10 0.18 18.01
N TRP A 83 9.28 0.80 17.15
CA TRP A 83 7.93 0.31 16.84
C TRP A 83 7.96 -1.09 16.25
N MET A 84 8.87 -1.36 15.31
CA MET A 84 9.02 -2.71 14.75
C MET A 84 9.34 -3.71 15.85
N GLU A 85 10.25 -3.39 16.77
CA GLU A 85 10.59 -4.31 17.84
C GLU A 85 9.43 -4.52 18.83
N GLU A 86 8.72 -3.46 19.20
CA GLU A 86 7.54 -3.56 20.06
C GLU A 86 6.45 -4.42 19.40
N PHE A 87 6.17 -4.23 18.12
CA PHE A 87 5.26 -5.09 17.38
C PHE A 87 5.74 -6.55 17.35
N ARG A 88 7.03 -6.87 17.29
CA ARG A 88 7.46 -8.30 17.34
C ARG A 88 7.16 -8.93 18.69
N ARG A 89 7.26 -8.14 19.76
CA ARG A 89 7.10 -8.62 21.14
C ARG A 89 5.65 -8.71 21.57
N SER A 90 4.79 -7.84 21.04
CA SER A 90 3.39 -7.66 21.48
C SER A 90 2.50 -8.89 21.30
N ARG A 91 2.80 -9.77 20.33
CA ARG A 91 2.10 -11.05 20.15
C ARG A 91 3.08 -12.21 20.17
N GLN A 92 2.82 -13.19 21.04
CA GLN A 92 3.59 -14.45 21.07
C GLN A 92 2.74 -15.65 20.69
N LYS A 93 1.44 -15.61 20.95
CA LYS A 93 0.47 -16.66 20.60
C LYS A 93 -0.54 -16.12 19.58
N PRO A 94 -0.89 -16.88 18.53
CA PRO A 94 -0.32 -18.19 18.16
C PRO A 94 1.11 -18.10 17.62
N SER A 95 1.51 -16.94 17.09
CA SER A 95 2.88 -16.66 16.65
C SER A 95 3.15 -15.15 16.65
N PRO A 96 4.43 -14.73 16.64
CA PRO A 96 4.80 -13.33 16.45
C PRO A 96 4.26 -12.71 15.16
N PHE A 97 4.19 -11.38 15.15
CA PHE A 97 3.87 -10.65 13.93
C PHE A 97 5.01 -10.77 12.92
N ASN A 98 4.65 -11.01 11.66
CA ASN A 98 5.59 -10.84 10.55
C ASN A 98 5.68 -9.36 10.20
N ILE A 99 6.82 -8.73 10.49
CA ILE A 99 7.03 -7.31 10.28
C ILE A 99 7.90 -7.09 9.06
N VAL A 100 7.35 -6.37 8.10
CA VAL A 100 8.04 -5.99 6.87
C VAL A 100 8.37 -4.49 6.94
N ALA A 101 9.66 -4.17 7.02
CA ALA A 101 10.13 -2.80 6.87
C ALA A 101 9.91 -2.36 5.42
N MET A 102 8.99 -1.43 5.22
CA MET A 102 8.58 -1.00 3.88
C MET A 102 9.62 -0.05 3.25
N GLU A 103 10.09 -0.38 2.05
CA GLU A 103 11.00 0.47 1.26
C GLU A 103 10.27 1.21 0.12
N PRO A 104 10.81 2.34 -0.38
CA PRO A 104 10.18 3.12 -1.46
C PRO A 104 9.78 2.29 -2.68
N HIS A 105 10.63 1.34 -3.08
CA HIS A 105 10.40 0.50 -4.25
C HIS A 105 9.16 -0.43 -4.10
N MET A 106 8.72 -0.71 -2.88
CA MET A 106 7.55 -1.56 -2.59
C MET A 106 6.21 -0.80 -2.68
N PHE A 107 6.27 0.53 -2.85
CA PHE A 107 5.13 1.37 -3.18
C PHE A 107 5.07 1.51 -4.69
N GLN A 108 4.00 1.03 -5.31
CA GLN A 108 3.85 0.95 -6.77
C GLN A 108 2.71 1.88 -7.22
N ASN A 109 2.87 2.56 -8.36
CA ASN A 109 1.84 3.44 -8.91
C ASN A 109 0.74 2.65 -9.63
N VAL A 110 -0.05 1.91 -8.84
CA VAL A 110 -1.16 1.09 -9.32
C VAL A 110 -2.26 1.95 -9.94
N THR A 111 -2.54 3.13 -9.37
CA THR A 111 -3.62 4.02 -9.82
C THR A 111 -3.47 4.40 -11.29
N ASP A 112 -2.28 4.85 -11.69
CA ASP A 112 -2.02 5.24 -13.07
C ASP A 112 -1.87 4.01 -13.97
N TYR A 113 -1.25 2.95 -13.47
CA TYR A 113 -1.10 1.70 -14.20
C TYR A 113 -2.44 1.08 -14.62
N VAL A 114 -3.46 1.11 -13.76
CA VAL A 114 -4.77 0.51 -14.07
C VAL A 114 -5.69 1.45 -14.86
N LYS A 115 -5.43 2.75 -14.88
CA LYS A 115 -6.27 3.77 -15.52
C LYS A 115 -6.64 3.50 -17.00
N PRO A 116 -5.77 2.91 -17.84
CA PRO A 116 -6.11 2.60 -19.23
C PRO A 116 -7.25 1.59 -19.38
N PHE A 117 -7.37 0.62 -18.46
CA PHE A 117 -8.30 -0.52 -18.58
C PHE A 117 -9.73 -0.23 -18.13
N TYR A 118 -9.91 0.74 -17.23
CA TYR A 118 -11.16 0.95 -16.50
C TYR A 118 -11.81 2.29 -16.79
N ARG A 119 -13.12 2.35 -16.55
CA ARG A 119 -13.87 3.61 -16.54
C ARG A 119 -13.24 4.60 -15.55
N ALA A 120 -13.33 5.90 -15.88
CA ALA A 120 -12.72 6.96 -15.08
C ALA A 120 -13.32 7.04 -13.66
N SER A 121 -14.64 6.89 -13.55
CA SER A 121 -15.39 6.84 -12.30
C SER A 121 -15.99 5.44 -12.06
N CYS A 122 -16.26 5.14 -10.80
CA CYS A 122 -16.98 3.94 -10.41
C CYS A 122 -18.42 4.01 -10.98
N PRO A 123 -18.92 2.96 -11.66
CA PRO A 123 -20.26 2.96 -12.25
C PRO A 123 -21.39 2.90 -11.21
N ILE A 124 -21.07 2.64 -9.94
CA ILE A 124 -22.03 2.50 -8.85
C ILE A 124 -21.58 3.29 -7.62
N ALA A 125 -22.54 3.60 -6.74
CA ALA A 125 -22.24 4.17 -5.44
C ALA A 125 -21.49 3.15 -4.56
N THR A 126 -20.30 3.50 -4.08
CA THR A 126 -19.47 2.58 -3.27
C THR A 126 -19.87 2.53 -1.80
N ARG A 127 -20.45 3.63 -1.27
CA ARG A 127 -20.87 3.74 0.14
C ARG A 127 -21.82 2.61 0.61
N PRO A 128 -22.92 2.27 -0.10
CA PRO A 128 -23.87 1.26 0.37
C PRO A 128 -23.37 -0.18 0.22
N LEU A 129 -22.26 -0.43 -0.48
CA LEU A 129 -21.78 -1.79 -0.76
C LEU A 129 -21.59 -2.60 0.53
N ARG A 130 -21.99 -3.87 0.45
CA ARG A 130 -21.79 -4.88 1.49
C ARG A 130 -20.87 -5.99 1.02
N GLU A 131 -21.01 -6.37 -0.24
CA GLU A 131 -20.13 -7.37 -0.83
C GLU A 131 -19.82 -7.02 -2.28
N ILE A 132 -18.60 -7.33 -2.71
CA ILE A 132 -18.15 -7.26 -4.09
C ILE A 132 -17.46 -8.58 -4.42
N VAL A 133 -17.77 -9.16 -5.56
CA VAL A 133 -17.15 -10.39 -6.05
C VAL A 133 -16.58 -10.14 -7.44
N PHE A 134 -15.27 -10.37 -7.56
CA PHE A 134 -14.53 -10.38 -8.81
C PHE A 134 -14.29 -11.83 -9.19
N SER A 135 -14.69 -12.24 -10.40
CA SER A 135 -14.46 -13.59 -10.93
C SER A 135 -13.77 -13.51 -12.28
N GLN A 136 -12.84 -14.44 -12.52
CA GLN A 136 -12.12 -14.58 -13.77
C GLN A 136 -13.04 -14.91 -14.95
N ASP A 137 -14.19 -15.56 -14.69
CA ASP A 137 -15.17 -15.94 -15.71
C ASP A 137 -15.90 -14.72 -16.31
N LYS A 138 -15.91 -13.61 -15.56
CA LYS A 138 -16.62 -12.38 -15.93
C LYS A 138 -15.66 -11.17 -15.94
N PRO A 139 -14.63 -11.16 -16.81
CA PRO A 139 -13.51 -10.22 -16.73
C PRO A 139 -13.86 -8.75 -17.06
N GLN A 140 -15.11 -8.47 -17.45
CA GLN A 140 -15.55 -7.11 -17.78
C GLN A 140 -16.34 -6.44 -16.65
N LEU A 141 -16.83 -7.22 -15.68
CA LEU A 141 -17.76 -6.78 -14.65
C LEU A 141 -17.39 -7.34 -13.27
N PHE A 142 -18.00 -6.79 -12.23
CA PHE A 142 -18.04 -7.44 -10.92
C PHE A 142 -19.49 -7.64 -10.49
N SER A 143 -19.70 -8.61 -9.60
CA SER A 143 -20.96 -8.79 -8.88
C SER A 143 -20.92 -8.04 -7.55
N TYR A 144 -22.05 -7.49 -7.11
CA TYR A 144 -22.11 -6.77 -5.84
C TYR A 144 -23.49 -6.85 -5.21
N ARG A 145 -23.57 -6.56 -3.90
CA ARG A 145 -24.84 -6.37 -3.19
C ARG A 145 -24.73 -5.30 -2.12
N ILE A 146 -25.86 -4.66 -1.83
CA ILE A 146 -25.97 -3.58 -0.83
C ILE A 146 -26.60 -4.02 0.49
N SER A 147 -27.14 -5.25 0.54
CA SER A 147 -27.66 -5.89 1.75
C SER A 147 -27.18 -7.35 1.82
N TRP A 148 -27.04 -7.89 3.03
CA TRP A 148 -26.55 -9.26 3.24
C TRP A 148 -27.52 -10.34 2.78
N ASN A 149 -28.81 -10.01 2.68
CA ASN A 149 -29.86 -10.94 2.24
C ASN A 149 -30.41 -10.57 0.84
N GLY A 150 -29.80 -9.59 0.18
CA GLY A 150 -30.24 -9.14 -1.15
C GLY A 150 -29.64 -9.96 -2.29
N PRO A 151 -30.24 -9.85 -3.49
CA PRO A 151 -29.67 -10.44 -4.70
C PRO A 151 -28.33 -9.77 -5.06
N MET A 152 -27.54 -10.47 -5.87
CA MET A 152 -26.33 -9.92 -6.47
C MET A 152 -26.68 -9.17 -7.76
N ASP A 153 -26.33 -7.90 -7.80
CA ASP A 153 -26.31 -7.08 -9.01
C ASP A 153 -24.95 -7.20 -9.71
N THR A 154 -24.84 -6.63 -10.92
CA THR A 154 -23.58 -6.60 -11.67
C THR A 154 -23.28 -5.20 -12.20
N ALA A 155 -22.00 -4.85 -12.30
CA ALA A 155 -21.55 -3.58 -12.84
C ALA A 155 -20.35 -3.77 -13.79
N VAL A 156 -20.45 -3.22 -15.00
CA VAL A 156 -19.37 -3.22 -15.99
C VAL A 156 -18.33 -2.16 -15.62
N VAL A 157 -17.08 -2.58 -15.42
CA VAL A 157 -15.99 -1.70 -14.97
C VAL A 157 -14.99 -1.36 -16.05
N THR A 158 -14.87 -2.23 -17.05
CA THR A 158 -13.92 -2.06 -18.15
C THR A 158 -14.44 -1.04 -19.16
N LYS A 159 -13.52 -0.46 -19.94
CA LYS A 159 -13.90 0.36 -21.09
C LYS A 159 -14.45 -0.54 -22.21
N PRO A 160 -15.42 -0.06 -23.00
CA PRO A 160 -15.86 -0.77 -24.20
C PRO A 160 -14.65 -1.07 -25.10
N VAL A 161 -14.60 -2.27 -25.68
CA VAL A 161 -13.55 -2.64 -26.63
C VAL A 161 -13.78 -1.86 -27.93
N GLY A 162 -13.20 -0.66 -28.03
CA GLY A 162 -13.05 0.05 -29.30
C GLY A 162 -11.91 -0.54 -30.12
N LYS A 163 -12.04 -0.60 -31.45
CA LYS A 163 -10.90 -0.79 -32.35
C LYS A 163 -9.90 0.34 -32.05
N LYS A 164 -8.64 -0.01 -31.75
CA LYS A 164 -7.55 0.84 -31.19
C LYS A 164 -7.62 0.84 -29.65
N THR A 165 -6.68 0.26 -28.92
CA THR A 165 -5.24 0.17 -29.15
C THR A 165 -4.75 -0.97 -28.26
N ALA A 166 -3.85 -1.82 -28.74
CA ALA A 166 -2.92 -2.48 -27.83
C ALA A 166 -2.10 -1.36 -27.20
N ALA A 167 -2.64 -0.70 -26.18
CA ALA A 167 -1.93 0.33 -25.46
C ALA A 167 -0.72 -0.40 -24.89
N THR A 168 0.47 -0.06 -25.39
CA THR A 168 1.72 -0.59 -24.85
C THR A 168 1.68 -0.38 -23.35
N LEU A 169 1.51 -1.48 -22.62
CA LEU A 169 1.34 -1.38 -21.18
C LEU A 169 2.65 -0.88 -20.62
N GLN A 170 2.61 0.35 -20.12
CA GLN A 170 3.71 0.92 -19.36
C GLN A 170 3.98 -0.04 -18.20
N PRO A 171 5.24 -0.43 -17.95
CA PRO A 171 5.56 -1.30 -16.83
C PRO A 171 5.08 -0.63 -15.54
N LEU A 172 4.63 -1.44 -14.57
CA LEU A 172 4.31 -0.94 -13.25
C LEU A 172 5.59 -0.36 -12.62
N ARG A 173 5.52 0.90 -12.20
CA ARG A 173 6.67 1.64 -11.68
C ARG A 173 6.49 1.92 -10.19
N SER A 174 7.60 2.03 -9.47
CA SER A 174 7.60 2.53 -8.10
C SER A 174 6.99 3.93 -8.04
N LEU A 175 6.13 4.15 -7.05
CA LEU A 175 5.47 5.43 -6.78
C LEU A 175 6.48 6.45 -6.25
N TYR A 176 7.49 5.98 -5.51
CA TYR A 176 8.54 6.79 -4.94
C TYR A 176 9.90 6.22 -5.35
N GLN A 177 10.80 7.10 -5.81
CA GLN A 177 12.17 6.73 -6.17
C GLN A 177 13.13 6.82 -4.97
N GLN A 178 12.82 7.71 -4.04
CA GLN A 178 13.61 7.97 -2.84
C GLN A 178 12.71 8.25 -1.64
N ARG A 179 13.32 8.40 -0.46
CA ARG A 179 12.61 8.84 0.75
C ARG A 179 11.98 10.20 0.49
N LEU A 180 10.71 10.36 0.86
CA LEU A 180 10.00 11.62 0.69
C LEU A 180 10.52 12.65 1.69
N PRO A 181 10.90 13.86 1.23
CA PRO A 181 11.25 14.93 2.15
C PRO A 181 10.02 15.36 2.95
N ILE A 182 10.25 15.75 4.21
CA ILE A 182 9.25 16.42 5.02
C ILE A 182 9.33 17.93 4.81
N LYS A 183 8.24 18.65 5.10
CA LYS A 183 8.26 20.12 5.05
C LYS A 183 9.31 20.69 5.98
N ALA A 184 10.03 21.73 5.54
CA ALA A 184 11.05 22.43 6.33
C ALA A 184 10.53 22.85 7.72
N ALA A 185 9.30 23.38 7.80
CA ALA A 185 8.67 23.75 9.06
C ALA A 185 8.51 22.54 10.00
N LYS A 186 8.07 21.39 9.49
CA LYS A 186 7.95 20.15 10.26
C LYS A 186 9.32 19.65 10.72
N TYR A 187 10.35 19.73 9.87
CA TYR A 187 11.71 19.37 10.26
C TYR A 187 12.20 20.24 11.41
N LYS A 188 12.01 21.56 11.34
CA LYS A 188 12.38 22.50 12.40
C LYS A 188 11.70 22.15 13.74
N ASP A 189 10.40 21.84 13.71
CA ASP A 189 9.66 21.41 14.90
C ASP A 189 10.24 20.12 15.49
N LEU A 190 10.59 19.14 14.64
CA LEU A 190 11.22 17.89 15.08
C LEU A 190 12.61 18.14 15.71
N GLN A 191 13.39 19.10 15.21
CA GLN A 191 14.69 19.44 15.81
C GLN A 191 14.56 20.02 17.22
N VAL A 192 13.44 20.67 17.54
CA VAL A 192 13.14 21.13 18.91
C VAL A 192 12.66 19.96 19.77
N LEU A 193 11.79 19.10 19.23
CA LEU A 193 11.18 18.00 19.99
C LEU A 193 12.16 16.85 20.29
N LYS A 194 13.15 16.61 19.42
CA LYS A 194 14.11 15.51 19.59
C LYS A 194 14.93 15.62 20.89
N GLN A 195 15.02 16.79 21.52
CA GLN A 195 15.72 16.99 22.79
C GLN A 195 15.16 16.11 23.94
N PHE A 196 13.90 15.66 23.80
CA PHE A 196 13.26 14.76 24.76
C PHE A 196 13.48 13.27 24.46
N CYS A 197 14.18 12.95 23.37
CA CYS A 197 14.47 11.59 22.93
C CYS A 197 15.90 11.17 23.30
N SER A 198 16.17 9.87 23.25
CA SER A 198 17.52 9.31 23.33
C SER A 198 18.46 9.85 22.24
N THR A 199 19.76 9.74 22.45
CA THR A 199 20.78 10.16 21.49
C THR A 199 20.63 9.43 20.14
N GLU A 200 20.30 8.15 20.17
CA GLU A 200 20.06 7.34 18.99
C GLU A 200 18.86 7.84 18.18
N ALA A 201 17.76 8.18 18.87
CA ALA A 201 16.58 8.75 18.24
C ALA A 201 16.83 10.17 17.71
N GLN A 202 17.66 10.97 18.38
CA GLN A 202 18.06 12.29 17.89
C GLN A 202 18.77 12.19 16.53
N HIS A 203 19.71 11.26 16.38
CA HIS A 203 20.37 11.00 15.09
C HIS A 203 19.38 10.59 13.99
N PHE A 204 18.37 9.79 14.33
CA PHE A 204 17.31 9.46 13.37
C PHE A 204 16.60 10.73 12.88
N PHE A 205 16.15 11.62 13.77
CA PHE A 205 15.44 12.84 13.39
C PHE A 205 16.32 13.87 12.66
N GLU A 206 17.63 13.90 12.94
CA GLU A 206 18.62 14.70 12.22
C GLU A 206 18.74 14.26 10.75
N SER A 207 18.73 12.95 10.52
CA SER A 207 18.91 12.34 9.18
C SER A 207 17.69 12.42 8.26
N LEU A 208 16.56 12.96 8.72
CA LEU A 208 15.34 13.02 7.92
C LEU A 208 15.50 14.00 6.74
N PRO A 209 15.19 13.59 5.49
CA PRO A 209 15.22 14.50 4.36
C PRO A 209 14.11 15.56 4.51
N TYR A 210 14.40 16.80 4.14
CA TYR A 210 13.42 17.88 4.21
C TYR A 210 13.53 18.84 3.02
N ASP A 211 12.44 19.56 2.74
CA ASP A 211 12.39 20.55 1.66
C ASP A 211 13.42 21.67 1.91
N GLY A 212 14.31 21.92 0.96
CA GLY A 212 15.39 22.91 1.09
C GLY A 212 16.66 22.38 1.73
N MET A 213 16.78 21.07 1.94
CA MET A 213 18.07 20.42 2.15
C MET A 213 18.89 20.52 0.87
N GLU A 214 19.99 21.27 0.89
CA GLU A 214 20.95 21.28 -0.21
C GLU A 214 21.64 19.92 -0.25
N ASP A 215 21.58 19.25 -1.40
CA ASP A 215 22.20 17.95 -1.64
C ASP A 215 23.72 18.16 -1.63
N THR A 216 24.33 18.15 -0.45
CA THR A 216 25.79 18.12 -0.26
C THR A 216 26.28 16.70 -0.58
N ARG A 217 26.00 16.24 -1.79
CA ARG A 217 26.79 15.19 -2.44
C ARG A 217 27.85 15.92 -3.24
N GLU A 218 28.89 16.37 -2.54
CA GLU A 218 30.16 16.65 -3.21
C GLU A 218 30.62 15.34 -3.84
N ASP A 219 30.65 15.30 -5.17
CA ASP A 219 31.33 14.30 -5.96
C ASP A 219 32.82 14.30 -5.56
N SER A 220 33.15 13.53 -4.53
CA SER A 220 34.52 13.17 -4.16
C SER A 220 35.03 12.06 -5.07
N ASP A 221 34.98 12.29 -6.38
CA ASP A 221 35.60 11.44 -7.39
C ASP A 221 36.23 12.34 -8.46
N SER A 222 37.31 13.06 -8.09
CA SER A 222 38.27 13.58 -9.07
C SER A 222 39.67 13.78 -8.49
N GLU A 223 40.24 12.75 -7.87
CA GLU A 223 41.70 12.59 -7.83
C GLU A 223 42.10 11.23 -8.39
N ILE A 224 41.91 11.06 -9.70
CA ILE A 224 42.63 10.06 -10.49
C ILE A 224 43.82 10.75 -11.16
N SER A 225 44.99 10.52 -10.57
CA SER A 225 46.32 10.39 -11.19
C SER A 225 46.53 11.07 -12.56
N LYS A 226 47.26 12.20 -12.56
CA LYS A 226 48.16 12.53 -13.68
C LYS A 226 49.56 12.00 -13.36
N VAL A 227 49.83 10.78 -13.81
CA VAL A 227 51.19 10.31 -14.09
C VAL A 227 51.39 10.37 -15.60
N SER A 228 52.62 10.77 -15.97
CA SER A 228 53.28 10.75 -17.27
C SER A 228 52.70 11.63 -18.39
N ASP A 229 53.43 12.70 -18.71
CA ASP A 229 54.18 12.78 -19.97
C ASP A 229 54.98 14.09 -20.05
N THR A 230 56.30 14.04 -19.84
CA THR A 230 57.29 14.78 -20.67
C THR A 230 58.72 14.31 -20.38
N GLU A 231 59.32 13.76 -21.44
CA GLU A 231 60.74 13.72 -21.85
C GLU A 231 61.87 13.36 -20.85
#